data_AF-A0A3B1C715-F1
#
_entry.id   AF-A0A3B1C715-F1
#
_cell.length_a   1.000
_cell.length_b   1.000
_cell.length_c   1.000
_cell.angle_alpha   90.00
_cell.angle_beta   90.00
_cell.angle_gamma   90.00
#
_symmetry.space_group_name_H-M   'P 1'
#
loop_
_entity.id
_entity.type
_entity.pdbx_description
1 polymer ?
#
loop_
_entity_poly.entity_id
_entity_poly.type
_entity_poly.pdbx_seq_one_letter_code
_entity_poly.pdbx_strand_id
1 'polypeptide(L)'
;MKSESAIRKDIVEVCKRIHTKGWISSTDGNVSVRLPRNRILITPTGIHKGFMNERDLIIIDMDGKLVSGKLKPSSEVALHLECYNERPDINAVVHAHPTMSVAFSLAGIKLAKCMLPEVVFTLGSIPTADYAPPASSEAPKSIKKYIKDFDAIILERHGSVTVGGDVFLAYNTLERMEHVAEITYHARQLGNITPLSQQQIEQLQAIGDAKGWPKRKLLQDNCNDCNACGKHSPERNSCSAAEVPAPVGKPATGNSLTATIAEEILQELKRAS
;
A
#
# COMPACT_ATOMS: atom_id res chain seq x y z
N MET A 1 13.14 -22.73 10.63
CA MET A 1 13.41 -21.38 10.09
C MET A 1 14.28 -21.52 8.85
N LYS A 2 14.00 -20.78 7.76
CA LYS A 2 14.82 -20.83 6.53
C LYS A 2 16.25 -20.32 6.82
N SER A 3 17.23 -20.74 6.01
CA SER A 3 18.58 -20.18 6.07
C SER A 3 18.60 -18.73 5.59
N GLU A 4 19.58 -17.92 6.04
CA GLU A 4 19.70 -16.54 5.59
C GLU A 4 19.83 -16.43 4.05
N SER A 5 20.61 -17.32 3.42
CA SER A 5 20.74 -17.36 1.96
C SER A 5 19.40 -17.62 1.26
N ALA A 6 18.54 -18.50 1.80
CA ALA A 6 17.21 -18.70 1.25
C ALA A 6 16.32 -17.46 1.41
N ILE A 7 16.39 -16.77 2.55
CA ILE A 7 15.64 -15.53 2.78
C ILE A 7 16.11 -14.42 1.83
N ARG A 8 17.42 -14.30 1.58
CA ARG A 8 17.97 -13.35 0.61
C ARG A 8 17.38 -13.57 -0.80
N LYS A 9 17.28 -14.83 -1.23
CA LYS A 9 16.63 -15.21 -2.49
C LYS A 9 15.17 -14.81 -2.53
N ASP A 10 14.44 -15.09 -1.46
CA ASP A 10 13.02 -14.77 -1.37
C ASP A 10 12.78 -13.25 -1.44
N ILE A 11 13.60 -12.44 -0.77
CA ILE A 11 13.52 -10.97 -0.84
C ILE A 11 13.79 -10.47 -2.27
N VAL A 12 14.88 -10.94 -2.91
CA VAL A 12 15.22 -10.55 -4.28
C VAL A 12 14.10 -10.94 -5.26
N GLU A 13 13.50 -12.11 -5.09
CA GLU A 13 12.36 -12.56 -5.88
C GLU A 13 11.14 -11.65 -5.69
N VAL A 14 10.80 -11.28 -4.46
CA VAL A 14 9.71 -10.32 -4.18
C VAL A 14 10.00 -8.97 -4.81
N CYS A 15 11.23 -8.44 -4.70
CA CYS A 15 11.64 -7.19 -5.33
C CYS A 15 11.50 -7.22 -6.85
N LYS A 16 11.82 -8.34 -7.50
CA LYS A 16 11.59 -8.53 -8.95
C LYS A 16 10.11 -8.50 -9.28
N ARG A 17 9.26 -9.22 -8.53
CA ARG A 17 7.82 -9.27 -8.79
C ARG A 17 7.16 -7.90 -8.67
N ILE A 18 7.42 -7.18 -7.57
CA ILE A 18 6.83 -5.84 -7.36
C ILE A 18 7.30 -4.85 -8.44
N HIS A 19 8.55 -4.98 -8.91
CA HIS A 19 9.04 -4.18 -10.03
C HIS A 19 8.37 -4.56 -11.37
N THR A 20 8.31 -5.85 -11.70
CA THR A 20 7.69 -6.34 -12.94
C THR A 20 6.20 -5.96 -13.02
N LYS A 21 5.52 -5.87 -11.87
CA LYS A 21 4.13 -5.39 -11.80
C LYS A 21 3.97 -3.87 -11.82
N GLY A 22 5.06 -3.12 -11.84
CA GLY A 22 5.03 -1.65 -11.84
C GLY A 22 4.62 -1.03 -10.51
N TRP A 23 4.67 -1.78 -9.41
CA TRP A 23 4.31 -1.28 -8.07
C TRP A 23 5.45 -0.53 -7.38
N ILE A 24 6.61 -0.45 -8.02
CA ILE A 24 7.72 0.40 -7.61
C ILE A 24 8.42 0.92 -8.86
N SER A 25 9.01 2.09 -8.77
CA SER A 25 9.88 2.65 -9.80
C SER A 25 11.32 2.72 -9.32
N SER A 26 12.27 2.35 -10.16
CA SER A 26 13.70 2.55 -9.88
C SER A 26 14.16 2.03 -8.49
N THR A 27 14.59 2.94 -7.62
CA THR A 27 15.14 2.68 -6.28
C THR A 27 14.09 2.64 -5.17
N ASP A 28 12.83 2.91 -5.51
CA ASP A 28 11.70 3.03 -4.59
C ASP A 28 11.35 1.70 -3.93
N GLY A 29 10.52 1.78 -2.89
CA GLY A 29 10.10 0.63 -2.10
C GLY A 29 11.24 0.02 -1.29
N ASN A 30 10.86 -0.83 -0.34
CA ASN A 30 11.80 -1.56 0.47
C ASN A 30 11.15 -2.84 1.01
N VAL A 31 11.97 -3.87 1.18
CA VAL A 31 11.54 -5.19 1.64
C VAL A 31 12.46 -5.63 2.76
N SER A 32 11.88 -6.12 3.86
CA SER A 32 12.64 -6.65 4.98
C SER A 32 12.09 -7.95 5.53
N VAL A 33 12.98 -8.72 6.16
CA VAL A 33 12.66 -9.92 6.92
C VAL A 33 13.39 -9.93 8.26
N ARG A 34 12.67 -10.27 9.33
CA ARG A 34 13.20 -10.48 10.68
C ARG A 34 14.04 -11.76 10.70
N LEU A 35 15.24 -11.64 11.21
CA LEU A 35 16.19 -12.72 11.48
C LEU A 35 16.26 -13.00 13.00
N PRO A 36 16.84 -14.12 13.42
CA PRO A 36 17.15 -14.38 14.83
C PRO A 36 17.96 -13.26 15.49
N ARG A 37 17.88 -13.19 16.81
CA ARG A 37 18.65 -12.24 17.65
C ARG A 37 18.34 -10.77 17.32
N ASN A 38 17.07 -10.45 17.04
CA ASN A 38 16.59 -9.09 16.80
C ASN A 38 17.38 -8.37 15.70
N ARG A 39 17.62 -9.08 14.60
CA ARG A 39 18.25 -8.54 13.39
C ARG A 39 17.23 -8.47 12.27
N ILE A 40 17.37 -7.52 11.38
CA ILE A 40 16.50 -7.36 10.20
C ILE A 40 17.38 -7.41 8.95
N LEU A 41 17.07 -8.32 8.04
CA LEU A 41 17.62 -8.33 6.68
C LEU A 41 16.76 -7.40 5.83
N ILE A 42 17.35 -6.42 5.15
CA ILE A 42 16.60 -5.38 4.43
C ILE A 42 17.30 -4.97 3.13
N THR A 43 16.50 -4.52 2.17
CA THR A 43 16.99 -3.86 0.95
C THR A 43 17.70 -2.54 1.25
N PRO A 44 18.85 -2.26 0.60
CA PRO A 44 19.57 -1.00 0.79
C PRO A 44 18.90 0.16 0.05
N THR A 45 19.29 1.38 0.43
CA THR A 45 18.95 2.60 -0.33
C THR A 45 19.73 2.67 -1.65
N GLY A 46 19.19 3.39 -2.65
CA GLY A 46 19.90 3.74 -3.88
C GLY A 46 20.15 2.62 -4.88
N ILE A 47 19.61 1.42 -4.65
CA ILE A 47 19.68 0.29 -5.59
C ILE A 47 18.32 0.01 -6.20
N HIS A 48 18.32 -0.19 -7.52
CA HIS A 48 17.17 -0.58 -8.31
C HIS A 48 16.66 -1.96 -7.87
N LYS A 49 15.48 -2.03 -7.26
CA LYS A 49 14.99 -3.26 -6.60
C LYS A 49 14.72 -4.39 -7.60
N GLY A 50 14.32 -4.07 -8.83
CA GLY A 50 14.15 -5.06 -9.89
C GLY A 50 15.44 -5.73 -10.37
N PHE A 51 16.61 -5.14 -10.12
CA PHE A 51 17.90 -5.59 -10.66
C PHE A 51 18.94 -5.93 -9.57
N MET A 52 18.56 -5.82 -8.30
CA MET A 52 19.45 -6.14 -7.19
C MET A 52 19.72 -7.65 -7.09
N ASN A 53 20.82 -7.99 -6.43
CA ASN A 53 21.18 -9.36 -6.12
C ASN A 53 21.26 -9.61 -4.61
N GLU A 54 21.37 -10.89 -4.22
CA GLU A 54 21.36 -11.32 -2.81
C GLU A 54 22.45 -10.67 -1.94
N ARG A 55 23.58 -10.30 -2.54
CA ARG A 55 24.75 -9.74 -1.85
C ARG A 55 24.57 -8.25 -1.53
N ASP A 56 23.62 -7.59 -2.19
CA ASP A 56 23.31 -6.18 -1.95
C ASP A 56 22.48 -6.00 -0.66
N LEU A 57 21.77 -7.05 -0.21
CA LEU A 57 21.00 -7.01 1.03
C LEU A 57 21.91 -6.82 2.25
N ILE A 58 21.45 -5.98 3.16
CA ILE A 58 22.17 -5.63 4.39
C ILE A 58 21.41 -6.12 5.62
N ILE A 59 22.10 -6.18 6.75
CA ILE A 59 21.51 -6.51 8.04
C ILE A 59 21.62 -5.31 8.95
N ILE A 60 20.51 -4.95 9.58
CA ILE A 60 20.42 -3.92 10.61
C ILE A 60 19.97 -4.53 11.95
N ASP A 61 20.19 -3.83 13.05
CA ASP A 61 19.57 -4.13 14.35
C ASP A 61 18.19 -3.44 14.49
N MET A 62 17.53 -3.64 15.63
CA MET A 62 16.24 -3.01 15.95
C MET A 62 16.34 -1.50 16.22
N ASP A 63 17.55 -0.95 16.36
CA ASP A 63 17.80 0.50 16.42
C ASP A 63 18.03 1.10 15.02
N GLY A 64 17.97 0.28 13.97
CA GLY A 64 18.18 0.70 12.59
C GLY A 64 19.65 0.86 12.20
N LYS A 65 20.60 0.44 13.05
CA LYS A 65 22.03 0.56 12.78
C LYS A 65 22.52 -0.60 11.92
N LEU A 66 23.44 -0.31 11.00
CA LEU A 66 24.05 -1.32 10.13
C LEU A 66 24.89 -2.31 10.96
N VAL A 67 24.53 -3.59 10.87
CA VAL A 67 25.25 -4.72 11.50
C VAL A 67 26.12 -5.46 10.49
N SER A 68 25.66 -5.62 9.24
CA SER A 68 26.42 -6.32 8.18
C SER A 68 26.00 -5.85 6.79
N GLY A 69 26.94 -5.86 5.85
CA GLY A 69 26.75 -5.39 4.46
C GLY A 69 27.61 -4.16 4.15
N LYS A 70 27.65 -3.78 2.87
CA LYS A 70 28.49 -2.66 2.38
C LYS A 70 27.70 -1.39 2.05
N LEU A 71 26.38 -1.49 2.02
CA LEU A 71 25.48 -0.43 1.56
C LEU A 71 24.77 0.23 2.73
N LYS A 72 24.19 1.40 2.47
CA LYS A 72 23.45 2.15 3.47
C LYS A 72 22.02 1.59 3.61
N PRO A 73 21.46 1.59 4.84
CA PRO A 73 20.06 1.25 5.04
C PRO A 73 19.10 2.17 4.27
N SER A 74 17.90 1.65 3.99
CA SER A 74 16.80 2.44 3.42
C SER A 74 16.54 3.69 4.28
N SER A 75 16.16 4.79 3.64
CA SER A 75 15.68 5.99 4.34
C SER A 75 14.40 5.75 5.13
N GLU A 76 13.71 4.63 4.88
CA GLU A 76 12.43 4.29 5.49
C GLU A 76 12.50 3.10 6.45
N VAL A 77 13.70 2.78 6.95
CA VAL A 77 13.90 1.74 7.98
C VAL A 77 12.99 1.95 9.18
N ALA A 78 12.77 3.19 9.60
CA ALA A 78 11.91 3.49 10.75
C ALA A 78 10.48 2.95 10.59
N LEU A 79 9.95 2.92 9.36
CA LEU A 79 8.62 2.40 9.05
C LEU A 79 8.57 0.88 9.27
N HIS A 80 9.60 0.16 8.81
CA HIS A 80 9.74 -1.28 9.03
C HIS A 80 9.90 -1.62 10.51
N LEU A 81 10.73 -0.86 11.23
CA LEU A 81 10.96 -1.07 12.66
C LEU A 81 9.68 -0.88 13.48
N GLU A 82 8.86 0.12 13.16
CA GLU A 82 7.56 0.30 13.81
C GLU A 82 6.66 -0.92 13.63
N CYS A 83 6.59 -1.46 12.41
CA CYS A 83 5.83 -2.69 12.16
C CYS A 83 6.32 -3.84 13.05
N TYR A 84 7.63 -4.05 13.12
CA TYR A 84 8.22 -5.10 13.94
C TYR A 84 8.09 -4.87 15.45
N ASN A 85 8.04 -3.62 15.91
CA ASN A 85 7.88 -3.28 17.32
C ASN A 85 6.43 -3.49 17.78
N GLU A 86 5.46 -3.10 16.95
CA GLU A 86 4.04 -3.22 17.29
C GLU A 86 3.47 -4.63 17.03
N ARG A 87 4.13 -5.43 16.17
CA ARG A 87 3.70 -6.79 15.81
C ARG A 87 4.85 -7.81 15.95
N PRO A 88 4.97 -8.47 17.12
CA PRO A 88 5.94 -9.55 17.31
C PRO A 88 5.67 -10.80 16.46
N ASP A 89 4.43 -10.98 15.98
CA ASP A 89 3.97 -12.12 15.19
C ASP A 89 4.38 -12.06 13.71
N ILE A 90 4.75 -10.88 13.20
CA ILE A 90 5.19 -10.73 11.81
C ILE A 90 6.70 -10.93 11.67
N ASN A 91 7.09 -11.47 10.52
CA ASN A 91 8.50 -11.64 10.16
C ASN A 91 8.88 -10.89 8.89
N ALA A 92 7.95 -10.36 8.11
CA ALA A 92 8.27 -9.63 6.89
C ALA A 92 7.42 -8.39 6.72
N VAL A 93 8.02 -7.40 6.06
CA VAL A 93 7.40 -6.13 5.70
C VAL A 93 7.77 -5.82 4.25
N VAL A 94 6.77 -5.46 3.45
CA VAL A 94 6.93 -4.97 2.08
C VAL A 94 6.32 -3.57 2.01
N HIS A 95 7.16 -2.59 1.73
CA HIS A 95 6.74 -1.25 1.34
C HIS A 95 6.89 -1.10 -0.17
N ALA A 96 5.80 -0.69 -0.82
CA ALA A 96 5.72 -0.50 -2.27
C ALA A 96 4.76 0.65 -2.60
N HIS A 97 4.74 1.07 -3.86
CA HIS A 97 3.93 2.15 -4.42
C HIS A 97 2.93 1.62 -5.47
N PRO A 98 2.01 0.72 -5.09
CA PRO A 98 1.08 0.08 -6.03
C PRO A 98 0.12 1.12 -6.63
N THR A 99 -0.02 1.09 -7.96
CA THR A 99 -0.55 2.19 -8.77
C THR A 99 -1.98 2.58 -8.40
N MET A 100 -2.88 1.60 -8.34
CA MET A 100 -4.30 1.84 -8.07
C MET A 100 -4.50 2.25 -6.61
N SER A 101 -3.87 1.56 -5.65
CA SER A 101 -4.00 1.92 -4.24
C SER A 101 -3.52 3.34 -3.96
N VAL A 102 -2.42 3.78 -4.60
CA VAL A 102 -1.95 5.17 -4.53
C VAL A 102 -2.94 6.12 -5.20
N ALA A 103 -3.49 5.77 -6.37
CA ALA A 103 -4.50 6.59 -7.04
C ALA A 103 -5.77 6.78 -6.18
N PHE A 104 -6.22 5.74 -5.46
CA PHE A 104 -7.31 5.85 -4.49
C PHE A 104 -6.99 6.85 -3.38
N SER A 105 -5.78 6.81 -2.82
CA SER A 105 -5.34 7.78 -1.80
C SER A 105 -5.37 9.21 -2.35
N LEU A 106 -4.83 9.44 -3.55
CA LEU A 106 -4.80 10.76 -4.19
C LEU A 106 -6.20 11.32 -4.47
N ALA A 107 -7.15 10.43 -4.81
CA ALA A 107 -8.54 10.76 -5.00
C ALA A 107 -9.30 10.98 -3.68
N GLY A 108 -8.66 10.76 -2.52
CA GLY A 108 -9.28 10.85 -1.21
C GLY A 108 -10.29 9.74 -0.95
N ILE A 109 -10.18 8.60 -1.64
CA ILE A 109 -11.12 7.49 -1.58
C ILE A 109 -10.49 6.34 -0.80
N LYS A 110 -11.15 5.92 0.26
CA LYS A 110 -10.68 4.84 1.13
C LYS A 110 -11.09 3.46 0.59
N LEU A 111 -10.23 2.46 0.76
CA LEU A 111 -10.50 1.04 0.46
C LEU A 111 -10.98 0.24 1.69
N ALA A 112 -11.48 0.93 2.73
CA ALA A 112 -11.85 0.30 3.98
C ALA A 112 -13.11 -0.60 3.87
N LYS A 113 -13.97 -0.33 2.90
CA LYS A 113 -15.24 -1.05 2.70
C LYS A 113 -15.04 -2.44 2.12
N CYS A 114 -15.78 -3.41 2.65
CA CYS A 114 -15.75 -4.79 2.18
C CYS A 114 -16.57 -4.93 0.90
N MET A 115 -15.91 -4.75 -0.25
CA MET A 115 -16.54 -4.92 -1.56
C MET A 115 -16.50 -6.38 -2.05
N LEU A 116 -15.54 -7.16 -1.56
CA LEU A 116 -15.24 -8.50 -2.06
C LEU A 116 -15.11 -9.50 -0.90
N PRO A 117 -15.57 -10.76 -1.07
CA PRO A 117 -15.38 -11.80 -0.06
C PRO A 117 -13.91 -12.04 0.32
N GLU A 118 -12.98 -11.86 -0.62
CA GLU A 118 -11.54 -12.00 -0.35
C GLU A 118 -11.04 -11.04 0.74
N VAL A 119 -11.62 -9.83 0.82
CA VAL A 119 -11.31 -8.86 1.87
C VAL A 119 -11.71 -9.43 3.24
N VAL A 120 -12.88 -10.06 3.33
CA VAL A 120 -13.39 -10.67 4.57
C VAL A 120 -12.52 -11.86 4.99
N PHE A 121 -12.13 -12.71 4.04
CA PHE A 121 -11.39 -13.94 4.33
C PHE A 121 -9.90 -13.75 4.59
N THR A 122 -9.25 -12.79 3.93
CA THR A 122 -7.78 -12.76 3.85
C THR A 122 -7.16 -11.46 4.33
N LEU A 123 -7.62 -10.30 3.84
CA LEU A 123 -6.98 -9.00 4.08
C LEU A 123 -7.45 -8.32 5.37
N GLY A 124 -8.75 -8.42 5.65
CA GLY A 124 -9.43 -7.44 6.50
C GLY A 124 -9.59 -6.09 5.81
N SER A 125 -10.11 -5.10 6.52
CA SER A 125 -10.18 -3.74 5.98
C SER A 125 -8.79 -3.16 5.72
N ILE A 126 -8.72 -2.27 4.73
CA ILE A 126 -7.46 -1.64 4.28
C ILE A 126 -7.53 -0.15 4.68
N PRO A 127 -7.03 0.23 5.86
CA PRO A 127 -7.00 1.62 6.28
C PRO A 127 -6.04 2.46 5.43
N THR A 128 -6.37 3.74 5.28
CA THR A 128 -5.45 4.77 4.80
C THR A 128 -4.90 5.54 6.00
N ALA A 129 -3.59 5.52 6.18
CA ALA A 129 -2.88 6.29 7.20
C ALA A 129 -2.83 7.77 6.83
N ASP A 130 -2.85 8.63 7.85
CA ASP A 130 -2.74 10.07 7.67
C ASP A 130 -1.42 10.44 6.97
N TYR A 131 -1.43 11.51 6.17
CA TYR A 131 -0.24 11.93 5.42
C TYR A 131 0.92 12.22 6.37
N ALA A 132 2.08 11.66 6.04
CA ALA A 132 3.35 11.96 6.67
C ALA A 132 4.44 11.98 5.60
N PRO A 133 5.38 12.95 5.63
CA PRO A 133 6.48 12.96 4.67
C PRO A 133 7.29 11.64 4.74
N PRO A 134 7.64 11.04 3.59
CA PRO A 134 8.52 9.86 3.54
C PRO A 134 9.84 10.10 4.28
N ALA A 135 10.40 9.05 4.88
CA ALA A 135 11.62 9.13 5.68
C ALA A 135 11.61 10.13 6.88
N SER A 136 10.44 10.61 7.30
CA SER A 136 10.30 11.47 8.48
C SER A 136 10.05 10.68 9.76
N SER A 137 10.21 11.33 10.92
CA SER A 137 9.81 10.79 12.23
C SER A 137 8.29 10.58 12.37
N GLU A 138 7.49 11.18 11.50
CA GLU A 138 6.03 11.11 11.55
C GLU A 138 5.47 9.91 10.77
N ALA A 139 6.20 9.39 9.77
CA ALA A 139 5.76 8.26 8.96
C ALA A 139 5.54 6.96 9.79
N PRO A 140 6.43 6.58 10.73
CA PRO A 140 6.16 5.48 11.66
C PRO A 140 4.92 5.74 12.53
N LYS A 141 4.75 6.97 13.02
CA LYS A 141 3.64 7.33 13.92
C LYS A 141 2.28 7.25 13.22
N SER A 142 2.21 7.57 11.93
CA SER A 142 0.95 7.55 11.18
C SER A 142 0.36 6.15 11.03
N ILE A 143 1.21 5.11 10.99
CA ILE A 143 0.76 3.72 10.87
C ILE A 143 0.54 3.02 12.22
N LYS A 144 1.10 3.56 13.32
CA LYS A 144 1.12 2.91 14.65
C LYS A 144 -0.25 2.46 15.15
N LYS A 145 -1.30 3.24 14.91
CA LYS A 145 -2.68 2.91 15.33
C LYS A 145 -3.32 1.80 14.49
N TYR A 146 -2.83 1.57 13.27
CA TYR A 146 -3.39 0.61 12.32
C TYR A 146 -2.62 -0.72 12.30
N ILE A 147 -1.28 -0.66 12.36
CA ILE A 147 -0.42 -1.83 12.16
C ILE A 147 -0.63 -2.96 13.19
N LYS A 148 -1.18 -2.61 14.36
CA LYS A 148 -1.60 -3.56 15.41
C LYS A 148 -2.65 -4.55 14.94
N ASP A 149 -3.51 -4.13 14.01
CA ASP A 149 -4.72 -4.85 13.65
C ASP A 149 -4.80 -5.23 12.17
N PHE A 150 -4.09 -4.51 11.30
CA PHE A 150 -4.22 -4.62 9.86
C PHE A 150 -2.91 -5.06 9.22
N ASP A 151 -3.00 -5.99 8.28
CA ASP A 151 -1.83 -6.52 7.56
C ASP A 151 -1.49 -5.70 6.31
N ALA A 152 -2.38 -4.80 5.88
CA ALA A 152 -2.20 -3.89 4.75
C ALA A 152 -2.63 -2.48 5.13
N ILE A 153 -1.80 -1.49 4.84
CA ILE A 153 -2.06 -0.07 5.12
C ILE A 153 -1.67 0.75 3.89
N ILE A 154 -2.56 1.61 3.42
CA ILE A 154 -2.25 2.62 2.41
C ILE A 154 -1.64 3.83 3.12
N LEU A 155 -0.54 4.36 2.60
CA LEU A 155 0.06 5.61 3.05
C LEU A 155 -0.46 6.73 2.14
N GLU A 156 -1.21 7.67 2.70
CA GLU A 156 -1.79 8.80 1.96
C GLU A 156 -0.75 9.48 1.05
N ARG A 157 -1.02 9.50 -0.26
CA ARG A 157 -0.19 10.14 -1.31
C ARG A 157 1.24 9.61 -1.43
N HIS A 158 1.51 8.41 -0.93
CA HIS A 158 2.86 7.87 -0.95
C HIS A 158 2.90 6.44 -1.50
N GLY A 159 2.23 5.50 -0.85
CA GLY A 159 2.41 4.08 -1.16
C GLY A 159 1.62 3.19 -0.23
N SER A 160 2.20 2.06 0.15
CA SER A 160 1.58 1.11 1.06
C SER A 160 2.61 0.38 1.89
N VAL A 161 2.17 -0.16 3.04
CA VAL A 161 2.94 -1.08 3.87
C VAL A 161 2.11 -2.33 4.05
N THR A 162 2.74 -3.48 3.83
CA THR A 162 2.11 -4.79 4.02
C THR A 162 3.01 -5.70 4.82
N VAL A 163 2.41 -6.55 5.64
CA VAL A 163 3.14 -7.42 6.58
C VAL A 163 2.69 -8.87 6.48
N GLY A 164 3.55 -9.77 6.96
CA GLY A 164 3.26 -11.20 6.97
C GLY A 164 4.23 -12.02 7.80
N GLY A 165 3.85 -13.28 8.03
CA GLY A 165 4.70 -14.29 8.69
C GLY A 165 5.92 -14.70 7.87
N ASP A 166 5.93 -14.42 6.57
CA ASP A 166 7.08 -14.48 5.67
C ASP A 166 6.93 -13.44 4.55
N VAL A 167 7.99 -13.27 3.75
CA VAL A 167 8.05 -12.22 2.72
C VAL A 167 7.07 -12.46 1.57
N PHE A 168 6.73 -13.71 1.27
CA PHE A 168 5.75 -14.02 0.24
C PHE A 168 4.34 -13.76 0.74
N LEU A 169 4.04 -14.00 2.01
CA LEU A 169 2.76 -13.61 2.58
C LEU A 169 2.59 -12.08 2.59
N ALA A 170 3.62 -11.33 2.96
CA ALA A 170 3.59 -9.86 2.87
C ALA A 170 3.38 -9.38 1.42
N TYR A 171 4.09 -9.98 0.45
CA TYR A 171 3.89 -9.71 -0.97
C TYR A 171 2.47 -10.08 -1.46
N ASN A 172 1.93 -11.23 -1.06
CA ASN A 172 0.59 -11.66 -1.44
C ASN A 172 -0.47 -10.70 -0.88
N THR A 173 -0.26 -10.19 0.34
CA THR A 173 -1.10 -9.15 0.94
C THR A 173 -1.09 -7.88 0.09
N LEU A 174 0.08 -7.43 -0.36
CA LEU A 174 0.21 -6.30 -1.31
C LEU A 174 -0.53 -6.57 -2.62
N GLU A 175 -0.33 -7.75 -3.19
CA GLU A 175 -0.97 -8.15 -4.45
C GLU A 175 -2.49 -8.14 -4.38
N ARG A 176 -3.05 -8.67 -3.28
CA ARG A 176 -4.50 -8.66 -3.06
C ARG A 176 -5.03 -7.25 -2.83
N MET A 177 -4.34 -6.43 -2.03
CA MET A 177 -4.76 -5.05 -1.80
C MET A 177 -4.85 -4.28 -3.12
N GLU A 178 -3.84 -4.40 -3.98
CA GLU A 178 -3.85 -3.75 -5.28
C GLU A 178 -4.94 -4.31 -6.20
N HIS A 179 -5.16 -5.63 -6.20
CA HIS A 179 -6.22 -6.26 -6.97
C HIS A 179 -7.61 -5.77 -6.54
N VAL A 180 -7.85 -5.62 -5.24
CA VAL A 180 -9.08 -5.03 -4.69
C VAL A 180 -9.25 -3.59 -5.16
N ALA A 181 -8.17 -2.80 -5.19
CA ALA A 181 -8.19 -1.43 -5.70
C ALA A 181 -8.56 -1.39 -7.19
N GLU A 182 -7.92 -2.22 -8.01
CA GLU A 182 -8.16 -2.32 -9.45
C GLU A 182 -9.61 -2.74 -9.77
N ILE A 183 -10.13 -3.78 -9.12
CA ILE A 183 -11.53 -4.19 -9.26
C ILE A 183 -12.47 -3.06 -8.86
N THR A 184 -12.21 -2.42 -7.71
CA THR A 184 -13.06 -1.33 -7.21
C THR A 184 -13.08 -0.16 -8.19
N TYR A 185 -11.94 0.18 -8.80
CA TYR A 185 -11.88 1.21 -9.82
C TYR A 185 -12.71 0.85 -11.05
N HIS A 186 -12.50 -0.34 -11.63
CA HIS A 186 -13.23 -0.77 -12.82
C HIS A 186 -14.74 -0.88 -12.56
N ALA A 187 -15.14 -1.42 -11.40
CA ALA A 187 -16.54 -1.50 -11.02
C ALA A 187 -17.20 -0.11 -10.96
N ARG A 188 -16.49 0.93 -10.49
CA ARG A 188 -17.01 2.31 -10.50
C ARG A 188 -17.14 2.90 -11.91
N GLN A 189 -16.29 2.48 -12.85
CA GLN A 189 -16.43 2.90 -14.25
C GLN A 189 -17.65 2.26 -14.92
N LEU A 190 -18.02 1.05 -14.50
CA LEU A 190 -19.21 0.34 -15.01
C LEU A 190 -20.51 0.86 -14.39
N GLY A 191 -20.47 1.33 -13.14
CA GLY A 191 -21.62 1.94 -12.48
C GLY A 191 -21.53 1.97 -10.96
N ASN A 192 -22.69 1.98 -10.30
CA ASN A 192 -22.75 1.96 -8.84
C ASN A 192 -22.30 0.62 -8.27
N ILE A 193 -21.53 0.67 -7.18
CA ILE A 193 -21.15 -0.52 -6.43
C ILE A 193 -21.94 -0.58 -5.13
N THR A 194 -22.49 -1.76 -4.85
CA THR A 194 -23.11 -2.08 -3.55
C THR A 194 -22.11 -2.92 -2.74
N PRO A 195 -21.63 -2.45 -1.58
CA PRO A 195 -20.80 -3.24 -0.67
C PRO A 195 -21.52 -4.50 -0.17
N LEU A 196 -20.76 -5.44 0.40
CA LEU A 196 -21.35 -6.58 1.10
C LEU A 196 -22.19 -6.10 2.29
N SER A 197 -23.40 -6.62 2.44
CA SER A 197 -24.24 -6.30 3.61
C SER A 197 -23.63 -6.91 4.87
N GLN A 198 -23.99 -6.36 6.03
CA GLN A 198 -23.57 -6.89 7.33
C GLN A 198 -23.90 -8.40 7.48
N GLN A 199 -25.08 -8.82 7.01
CA GLN A 199 -25.48 -10.22 7.01
C GLN A 199 -24.58 -11.09 6.11
N GLN A 200 -24.20 -10.59 4.92
CA GLN A 200 -23.28 -11.30 4.03
C GLN A 200 -21.88 -11.40 4.65
N ILE A 201 -21.42 -10.34 5.30
CA ILE A 201 -20.14 -10.34 6.02
C ILE A 201 -20.15 -11.39 7.14
N GLU A 202 -21.21 -11.45 7.94
CA GLU A 202 -21.37 -12.45 9.01
C GLU A 202 -21.41 -13.88 8.48
N GLN A 203 -22.09 -14.12 7.36
CA GLN A 203 -22.10 -15.42 6.68
C GLN A 203 -20.70 -15.83 6.22
N LEU A 204 -19.94 -14.92 5.63
CA LEU A 204 -18.56 -15.16 5.22
C LEU A 204 -17.66 -15.42 6.43
N GLN A 205 -17.80 -14.64 7.50
CA GLN A 205 -17.06 -14.88 8.75
C GLN A 205 -17.37 -16.27 9.33
N ALA A 206 -18.64 -16.71 9.33
CA ALA A 206 -19.01 -18.05 9.78
C ALA A 206 -18.38 -19.15 8.92
N ILE A 207 -18.29 -18.95 7.60
CA ILE A 207 -17.58 -19.88 6.69
C ILE A 207 -16.09 -19.94 7.03
N GLY A 208 -15.46 -18.79 7.29
CA GLY A 208 -14.06 -18.71 7.71
C GLY A 208 -13.81 -19.44 9.03
N ASP A 209 -14.68 -19.21 10.02
CA ASP A 209 -14.62 -19.85 11.34
C ASP A 209 -14.75 -21.38 11.23
N ALA A 210 -15.70 -21.88 10.43
CA ALA A 210 -15.87 -23.31 10.20
C ALA A 210 -14.65 -23.97 9.53
N LYS A 211 -13.87 -23.19 8.77
CA LYS A 211 -12.63 -23.64 8.12
C LYS A 211 -11.37 -23.40 8.95
N GLY A 212 -11.50 -22.79 10.13
CA GLY A 212 -10.36 -22.44 10.99
C GLY A 212 -9.46 -21.34 10.41
N TRP A 213 -10.01 -20.44 9.58
CA TRP A 213 -9.26 -19.33 9.02
C TRP A 213 -9.05 -18.21 10.07
N PRO A 214 -7.92 -17.46 10.01
CA PRO A 214 -7.69 -16.35 10.92
C PRO A 214 -8.77 -15.27 10.80
N LYS A 215 -9.27 -14.80 11.95
CA LYS A 215 -10.22 -13.68 11.98
C LYS A 215 -9.54 -12.40 11.50
N ARG A 216 -10.22 -11.67 10.61
CA ARG A 216 -9.75 -10.40 10.06
C ARG A 216 -10.57 -9.25 10.61
N LYS A 217 -9.90 -8.16 11.03
CA LYS A 217 -10.57 -6.97 11.52
C LYS A 217 -11.19 -6.22 10.35
N LEU A 218 -12.46 -5.88 10.48
CA LEU A 218 -13.19 -5.04 9.54
C LEU A 218 -13.51 -3.72 10.22
N LEU A 219 -13.25 -2.61 9.53
CA LEU A 219 -13.75 -1.30 9.92
C LEU A 219 -15.27 -1.28 9.71
N GLN A 220 -15.99 -0.53 10.53
CA GLN A 220 -17.45 -0.47 10.45
C GLN A 220 -17.87 0.05 9.07
N ASP A 221 -18.88 -0.57 8.46
CA ASP A 221 -19.31 -0.22 7.11
C ASP A 221 -20.23 1.02 7.10
N ASN A 222 -19.72 2.16 7.54
CA ASN A 222 -20.44 3.44 7.52
C ASN A 222 -20.04 4.30 6.30
N CYS A 223 -20.83 5.32 5.98
CA CYS A 223 -20.58 6.22 4.85
C CYS A 223 -19.21 6.95 4.95
N ASN A 224 -18.79 7.30 6.17
CA ASN A 224 -17.57 8.07 6.46
C ASN A 224 -16.28 7.32 6.11
N ASP A 225 -16.36 6.00 5.97
CA ASP A 225 -15.20 5.14 5.72
C ASP A 225 -14.86 4.94 4.24
N CYS A 226 -15.67 5.45 3.30
CA CYS A 226 -15.38 5.39 1.85
C CYS A 226 -14.83 6.70 1.28
N ASN A 227 -15.28 7.84 1.78
CA ASN A 227 -14.90 9.19 1.32
C ASN A 227 -15.07 9.50 -0.18
N ALA A 228 -15.83 8.69 -0.93
CA ALA A 228 -15.94 8.82 -2.39
C ALA A 228 -16.70 10.04 -2.92
N CYS A 229 -17.74 10.54 -2.23
CA CYS A 229 -18.60 11.63 -2.74
C CYS A 229 -18.42 12.98 -2.03
N GLY A 230 -17.60 13.04 -0.96
CA GLY A 230 -17.39 14.25 -0.15
C GLY A 230 -18.62 14.76 0.63
N LYS A 231 -19.80 14.14 0.49
CA LYS A 231 -21.08 14.54 1.12
C LYS A 231 -21.63 13.43 2.03
N HIS A 232 -20.89 13.11 3.08
CA HIS A 232 -21.25 12.01 3.99
C HIS A 232 -22.52 12.27 4.79
N SER A 233 -23.31 11.20 5.02
CA SER A 233 -24.32 11.17 6.07
C SER A 233 -24.21 9.84 6.83
N PRO A 234 -24.24 9.84 8.18
CA PRO A 234 -24.22 8.62 9.00
C PRO A 234 -25.38 7.67 8.68
N GLU A 235 -26.48 8.18 8.12
CA GLU A 235 -27.71 7.43 7.86
C GLU A 235 -27.74 6.80 6.45
N ARG A 236 -26.74 7.07 5.60
CA ARG A 236 -26.70 6.59 4.22
C ARG A 236 -25.80 5.35 4.07
N ASN A 237 -26.44 4.19 3.92
CA ASN A 237 -25.77 2.90 3.66
C ASN A 237 -25.67 2.54 2.16
N SER A 238 -26.17 3.39 1.26
CA SER A 238 -26.11 3.17 -0.19
C SER A 238 -25.69 4.46 -0.92
N CYS A 239 -24.90 4.30 -1.98
CA CYS A 239 -24.55 5.39 -2.89
C CYS A 239 -25.62 5.48 -3.98
N SER A 240 -26.38 6.57 -4.03
CA SER A 240 -27.27 6.84 -5.17
C SER A 240 -26.45 7.35 -6.36
N ALA A 241 -26.79 6.91 -7.57
CA ALA A 241 -26.07 7.27 -8.80
C ALA A 241 -26.00 8.79 -9.05
N ALA A 242 -26.90 9.56 -8.44
CA ALA A 242 -27.07 10.99 -8.67
C ALA A 242 -26.05 11.89 -7.95
N GLU A 243 -25.25 11.35 -7.03
CA GLU A 243 -24.35 12.15 -6.17
C GLU A 243 -22.85 11.90 -6.42
N VAL A 244 -22.49 10.94 -7.28
CA VAL A 244 -21.11 10.76 -7.73
C VAL A 244 -20.84 11.79 -8.83
N PRO A 245 -19.85 12.69 -8.70
CA PRO A 245 -19.48 13.57 -9.81
C PRO A 245 -19.20 12.70 -11.03
N ALA A 246 -19.79 13.04 -12.18
CA ALA A 246 -19.46 12.37 -13.43
C ALA A 246 -17.93 12.28 -13.58
N PRO A 247 -17.38 11.16 -14.11
CA PRO A 247 -15.96 11.10 -14.41
C PRO A 247 -15.58 12.37 -15.17
N VAL A 248 -14.51 13.03 -14.74
CA VAL A 248 -14.00 14.26 -15.38
C VAL A 248 -14.00 13.98 -16.87
N GLY A 249 -14.89 14.68 -17.58
CA GLY A 249 -15.25 14.35 -18.95
C GLY A 249 -14.02 14.30 -19.84
N LYS A 250 -14.16 13.63 -20.99
CA LYS A 250 -13.21 13.73 -22.11
C LYS A 250 -12.65 15.16 -22.17
N PRO A 251 -11.32 15.34 -22.35
CA PRO A 251 -10.74 16.67 -22.40
C PRO A 251 -11.57 17.48 -23.40
N ALA A 252 -12.13 18.59 -22.93
CA ALA A 252 -12.74 19.55 -23.83
C ALA A 252 -11.66 19.87 -24.87
N THR A 253 -11.94 19.55 -26.13
CA THR A 253 -11.15 20.04 -27.26
C THR A 253 -11.35 21.56 -27.28
N GLY A 254 -10.55 22.25 -26.49
CA GLY A 254 -10.64 23.68 -26.23
C GLY A 254 -9.28 24.16 -25.77
N ASN A 255 -8.50 24.66 -26.73
CA ASN A 255 -7.31 25.47 -26.48
C ASN A 255 -7.61 26.53 -25.41
N SER A 256 -6.78 26.63 -24.36
CA SER A 256 -6.26 27.92 -23.82
C SER A 256 -5.64 27.79 -22.42
N LEU A 257 -4.48 27.14 -22.28
CA LEU A 257 -3.53 27.41 -21.17
C LEU A 257 -2.18 26.70 -21.39
N THR A 258 -2.20 25.47 -21.89
CA THR A 258 -0.97 24.69 -22.17
C THR A 258 -0.18 25.21 -23.38
N ALA A 259 -0.87 25.70 -24.41
CA ALA A 259 -0.23 26.32 -25.57
C ALA A 259 0.48 27.64 -25.21
N THR A 260 -0.14 28.44 -24.33
CA THR A 260 0.37 29.75 -23.91
C THR A 260 1.66 29.62 -23.09
N ILE A 261 1.70 28.66 -22.16
CA ILE A 261 2.89 28.39 -21.35
C ILE A 261 4.03 27.83 -22.20
N ALA A 262 3.73 26.97 -23.20
CA ALA A 262 4.74 26.44 -24.10
C ALA A 262 5.36 27.52 -25.01
N GLU A 263 4.57 28.49 -25.47
CA GLU A 263 5.05 29.63 -26.26
C GLU A 263 5.89 30.61 -25.45
N GLU A 264 5.53 30.88 -24.19
CA GLU A 264 6.32 31.71 -23.28
C GLU A 264 7.70 31.10 -23.00
N ILE A 265 7.76 29.79 -22.72
CA ILE A 265 9.02 29.07 -22.49
C ILE A 265 9.91 29.09 -23.75
N LEU A 266 9.31 28.93 -24.94
CA LEU A 266 10.06 28.98 -26.21
C LEU A 266 10.57 30.40 -26.55
N GLN A 267 9.85 31.46 -26.14
CA GLN A 267 10.32 32.83 -26.31
C GLN A 267 11.47 33.18 -25.35
N GLU A 268 11.44 32.70 -24.11
CA GLU A 268 12.55 32.92 -23.17
C GLU A 268 13.83 32.21 -23.61
N LEU A 269 13.73 30.97 -24.13
CA LEU A 269 14.89 30.23 -24.65
C LEU A 269 15.54 30.90 -25.87
N LYS A 270 14.75 31.59 -26.71
CA LYS A 270 15.26 32.36 -27.85
C LYS A 270 15.87 33.72 -27.47
N ARG A 271 15.57 34.24 -26.28
CA ARG A 271 16.19 35.47 -25.75
C ARG A 271 17.50 35.18 -25.00
N ALA A 272 17.70 33.93 -24.59
CA ALA A 272 18.90 33.46 -23.90
C ALA A 272 19.98 32.89 -24.86
N SER A 273 19.77 32.99 -26.17
CA SER A 273 20.70 32.63 -27.25
C SER A 273 21.05 33.85 -28.11
#